data_AF-A0AAD5BIM9-F1
#
_entry.id   AF-A0AAD5BIM9-F1
#
_cell.length_a   1.000
_cell.length_b   1.000
_cell.length_c   1.000
_cell.angle_alpha   90.00
_cell.angle_beta   90.00
_cell.angle_gamma   90.00
#
_symmetry.space_group_name_H-M   'P 1'
#
loop_
_entity.id
_entity.type
_entity.pdbx_description
1 polymer ?
#
loop_
_entity_poly.entity_id
_entity_poly.type
_entity_poly.pdbx_seq_one_letter_code
_entity_poly.pdbx_strand_id
1 'polypeptide(L)'
;MTQSSPLSRVFHTKSGKEVSIALGTGTKWKQNQDINDISSELVDNILLALKLGFRHIDTAEAYNTQKEVGEALKKTDIPREDLWITTKYSPGWGSIKAYSKSPKDSIDKALSQLGVDYIDLFLIHSPFFTEEHTHGYNLEQVWEALVEAKKEGKVREIGVSNAAIPHLERLFAASPSPEFYPVANQIEFHPFLQNQSKNIVEFSQKHGILVEAFSPLAPLSRVEDNALADTLKKLAEKYNKTEAQILLRYTLQRGILPVTTSSKENRLKESLEVFDFELTKEEVDGINQIDSTVKLYMMAGTPHLSKLLASKHLEVSEIFCFWKQLCSGILYLHSRGICHRDLKLENIVFDEEYKFLKIIDFAAADAANGGPSVGLVGSEKYAAPETYASIKYDGKASDIWSMGIILYYLMHSKFPWKQAHRNDPHYRAYSSSVNLLQFINEGSEITSQILEPDVEKRVTISRLWEDSWFTSLPFCSESSSCGLTHTIRQVTS
;
A
#
# COMPACT_ATOMS: atom_id res chain seq x y z
N MET A 1 27.51 29.22 13.05
CA MET A 1 26.59 29.50 11.92
C MET A 1 25.39 28.60 12.15
N THR A 2 24.20 29.16 12.40
CA THR A 2 22.96 28.39 12.45
C THR A 2 22.70 27.86 11.05
N GLN A 3 22.98 26.58 10.81
CA GLN A 3 22.58 25.93 9.55
C GLN A 3 21.05 26.07 9.42
N SER A 4 20.59 26.56 8.27
CA SER A 4 19.16 26.58 7.94
C SER A 4 18.61 25.16 7.99
N SER A 5 17.39 25.00 8.48
CA SER A 5 16.70 23.71 8.50
C SER A 5 16.70 23.04 7.11
N PRO A 6 16.96 21.73 7.02
CA PRO A 6 16.89 21.02 5.74
C PRO A 6 15.45 20.79 5.27
N LEU A 7 14.43 21.10 6.09
CA LEU A 7 13.02 20.87 5.79
C LEU A 7 12.43 21.93 4.85
N SER A 8 11.52 21.51 3.98
CA SER A 8 10.76 22.39 3.07
C SER A 8 9.77 23.32 3.80
N ARG A 9 9.29 22.88 4.96
CA ARG A 9 8.47 23.64 5.89
C ARG A 9 8.84 23.24 7.32
N VAL A 10 8.93 24.23 8.20
CA VAL A 10 9.34 24.04 9.60
C VAL A 10 8.16 24.32 10.52
N PHE A 11 8.01 23.48 11.54
CA PHE A 11 7.09 23.72 12.66
C PHE A 11 7.89 23.89 13.95
N HIS A 12 7.23 24.47 14.95
CA HIS A 12 7.81 24.65 16.27
C HIS A 12 6.87 24.09 17.34
N THR A 13 7.42 23.53 18.40
CA THR A 13 6.68 23.21 19.63
C THR A 13 6.05 24.48 20.21
N LYS A 14 5.16 24.34 21.20
CA LYS A 14 4.51 25.49 21.83
C LYS A 14 5.52 26.41 22.54
N SER A 15 6.64 25.87 23.01
CA SER A 15 7.77 26.63 23.56
C SER A 15 8.71 27.25 22.52
N GLY A 16 8.48 27.03 21.23
CA GLY A 16 9.27 27.61 20.14
C GLY A 16 10.48 26.78 19.70
N LYS A 17 10.58 25.50 20.07
CA LYS A 17 11.66 24.61 19.62
C LYS A 17 11.32 24.02 18.25
N GLU A 18 12.25 24.02 17.32
CA GLU A 18 12.06 23.44 15.99
C GLU A 18 11.75 21.94 16.08
N VAL A 19 10.74 21.49 15.31
CA VAL A 19 10.37 20.08 15.21
C VAL A 19 11.45 19.30 14.48
N SER A 20 11.83 18.16 15.03
CA SER A 20 12.83 17.24 14.48
C SER A 20 12.23 15.84 14.29
N ILE A 21 13.09 14.86 13.97
CA ILE A 21 12.75 13.48 13.65
C ILE A 21 11.78 12.89 14.68
N ALA A 22 10.74 12.23 14.18
CA ALA A 22 9.70 11.64 15.00
C ALA A 22 10.07 10.22 15.46
N LEU A 23 9.75 9.91 16.72
CA LEU A 23 9.69 8.55 17.23
C LEU A 23 8.30 7.95 16.94
N GLY A 24 8.23 6.94 16.07
CA GLY A 24 7.00 6.22 15.75
C GLY A 24 6.64 5.13 16.76
N THR A 25 5.36 5.03 17.10
CA THR A 25 4.78 4.04 18.05
C THR A 25 3.84 3.04 17.37
N GLY A 26 3.93 2.89 16.04
CA GLY A 26 3.03 2.05 15.23
C GLY A 26 3.60 0.66 14.89
N THR A 27 4.38 0.54 13.82
CA THR A 27 4.71 -0.73 13.15
C THR A 27 5.08 -1.91 14.07
N LYS A 28 6.01 -1.70 15.02
CA LYS A 28 6.44 -2.74 15.98
C LYS A 28 5.53 -2.82 17.21
N TRP A 29 4.89 -1.70 17.56
CA TRP A 29 4.32 -1.47 18.89
C TRP A 29 2.79 -1.50 18.92
N LYS A 30 2.16 -1.58 17.75
CA LYS A 30 0.71 -1.59 17.59
C LYS A 30 0.09 -2.73 18.39
N GLN A 31 -1.02 -2.43 19.06
CA GLN A 31 -1.79 -3.39 19.84
C GLN A 31 -3.15 -3.64 19.21
N ASN A 32 -3.75 -4.77 19.55
CA ASN A 32 -5.14 -5.01 19.23
C ASN A 32 -6.03 -4.03 20.03
N GLN A 33 -7.14 -3.60 19.47
CA GLN A 33 -8.01 -2.57 20.04
C GLN A 33 -8.80 -3.04 21.26
N ASP A 34 -8.94 -4.35 21.42
CA ASP A 34 -9.53 -4.95 22.63
C ASP A 34 -8.59 -4.90 23.84
N ILE A 35 -7.30 -4.63 23.62
CA ILE A 35 -6.31 -4.52 24.69
C ILE A 35 -6.40 -3.13 25.29
N ASN A 36 -6.70 -3.07 26.59
CA ASN A 36 -6.71 -1.83 27.35
C ASN A 36 -5.45 -1.61 28.18
N ASP A 37 -4.62 -2.63 28.32
CA ASP A 37 -3.40 -2.62 29.13
C ASP A 37 -2.32 -1.75 28.50
N ILE A 38 -1.60 -1.04 29.36
CA ILE A 38 -0.48 -0.18 28.96
C ILE A 38 0.78 -1.04 28.87
N SER A 39 1.42 -1.08 27.70
CA SER A 39 2.71 -1.75 27.52
C SER A 39 3.83 -0.98 28.23
N SER A 40 4.36 -1.53 29.32
CA SER A 40 5.50 -0.95 30.03
C SER A 40 6.74 -0.86 29.14
N GLU A 41 6.97 -1.85 28.25
CA GLU A 41 8.09 -1.84 27.31
C GLU A 41 8.03 -0.62 26.38
N LEU A 42 6.84 -0.29 25.87
CA LEU A 42 6.68 0.88 25.00
C LEU A 42 6.83 2.19 25.78
N VAL A 43 6.25 2.29 26.99
CA VAL A 43 6.42 3.47 27.85
C VAL A 43 7.91 3.72 28.13
N ASP A 44 8.65 2.69 28.50
CA ASP A 44 10.09 2.79 28.78
C ASP A 44 10.88 3.19 27.52
N ASN A 45 10.51 2.67 26.34
CA ASN A 45 11.12 3.06 25.08
C ASN A 45 10.88 4.53 24.72
N ILE A 46 9.65 5.03 24.95
CA ILE A 46 9.33 6.46 24.73
C ILE A 46 10.13 7.33 25.70
N LEU A 47 10.16 6.98 26.99
CA LEU A 47 10.93 7.70 28.00
C LEU A 47 12.43 7.71 27.69
N LEU A 48 12.98 6.59 27.22
CA LEU A 48 14.36 6.50 26.79
C LEU A 48 14.64 7.43 25.60
N ALA A 49 13.80 7.40 24.57
CA ALA A 49 13.95 8.27 23.41
C ALA A 49 13.88 9.77 23.79
N LEU A 50 12.93 10.14 24.66
CA LEU A 50 12.81 11.48 25.21
C LEU A 50 14.07 11.91 25.97
N LYS A 51 14.61 11.04 26.83
CA LYS A 51 15.86 11.25 27.55
C LYS A 51 17.06 11.46 26.61
N LEU A 52 17.12 10.72 25.50
CA LEU A 52 18.18 10.83 24.51
C LEU A 52 18.11 12.12 23.67
N GLY A 53 16.94 12.76 23.58
CA GLY A 53 16.78 14.03 22.88
C GLY A 53 15.61 14.10 21.90
N PHE A 54 14.82 13.03 21.72
CA PHE A 54 13.60 13.13 20.91
C PHE A 54 12.64 14.13 21.52
N ARG A 55 12.03 14.96 20.67
CA ARG A 55 10.98 15.92 21.04
C ARG A 55 9.72 15.75 20.20
N HIS A 56 9.70 14.80 19.27
CA HIS A 56 8.56 14.52 18.41
C HIS A 56 8.16 13.05 18.56
N ILE A 57 6.91 12.78 18.92
CA ILE A 57 6.32 11.44 19.01
C ILE A 57 5.18 11.31 18.01
N ASP A 58 5.20 10.24 17.21
CA ASP A 58 4.16 9.87 16.27
C ASP A 58 3.39 8.64 16.77
N THR A 59 2.07 8.78 16.90
CA THR A 59 1.14 7.70 17.22
C THR A 59 -0.09 7.76 16.30
N ALA A 60 -1.07 6.89 16.50
CA ALA A 60 -2.35 6.89 15.78
C ALA A 60 -3.40 6.13 16.58
N GLU A 61 -4.68 6.43 16.36
CA GLU A 61 -5.78 5.69 16.95
C GLU A 61 -5.69 4.18 16.61
N ALA A 62 -5.40 3.84 15.35
CA ALA A 62 -5.26 2.45 14.90
C ALA A 62 -4.10 1.69 15.56
N TYR A 63 -3.10 2.39 16.12
CA TYR A 63 -1.99 1.72 16.78
C TYR A 63 -2.36 1.26 18.18
N ASN A 64 -3.40 1.84 18.78
CA ASN A 64 -3.77 1.64 20.17
C ASN A 64 -2.58 1.87 21.12
N THR A 65 -1.80 2.93 20.88
CA THR A 65 -0.62 3.30 21.68
C THR A 65 -0.67 4.71 22.28
N GLN A 66 -1.80 5.41 22.13
CA GLN A 66 -1.98 6.76 22.67
C GLN A 66 -1.89 6.79 24.20
N LYS A 67 -2.34 5.72 24.88
CA LYS A 67 -2.26 5.60 26.34
C LYS A 67 -0.81 5.51 26.83
N GLU A 68 0.03 4.73 26.16
CA GLU A 68 1.46 4.62 26.49
C GLU A 68 2.19 5.94 26.27
N VAL A 69 1.86 6.66 25.20
CA VAL A 69 2.38 8.02 25.00
C VAL A 69 1.93 8.92 26.15
N GLY A 70 0.65 8.88 26.54
CA GLY A 70 0.15 9.65 27.68
C GLY A 70 0.83 9.31 29.01
N GLU A 71 1.09 8.04 29.28
CA GLU A 71 1.83 7.61 30.47
C GLU A 71 3.30 8.07 30.44
N ALA A 72 3.96 8.04 29.29
CA ALA A 72 5.30 8.59 29.15
C ALA A 72 5.33 10.12 29.34
N LEU A 73 4.31 10.83 28.84
CA LEU A 73 4.14 12.28 29.03
C LEU A 73 3.95 12.67 30.50
N LYS A 74 3.26 11.85 31.29
CA LYS A 74 3.11 12.07 32.74
C LYS A 74 4.40 11.83 33.52
N LYS A 75 5.26 10.92 33.03
CA LYS A 75 6.47 10.45 33.72
C LYS A 75 7.74 11.21 33.33
N THR A 76 7.75 11.89 32.19
CA THR A 76 8.93 12.62 31.71
C THR A 76 9.08 13.96 32.43
N ASP A 77 10.32 14.38 32.69
CA ASP A 77 10.62 15.71 33.23
C ASP A 77 10.62 16.81 32.14
N ILE A 78 10.36 16.46 30.88
CA ILE A 78 10.33 17.42 29.77
C ILE A 78 8.96 18.11 29.76
N PRO A 79 8.92 19.45 29.75
CA PRO A 79 7.65 20.19 29.64
C PRO A 79 6.85 19.77 28.41
N ARG A 80 5.52 19.64 28.53
CA ARG A 80 4.63 19.31 27.41
C ARG A 80 4.79 20.27 26.23
N GLU A 81 5.09 21.54 26.51
CA GLU A 81 5.27 22.61 25.54
C GLU A 81 6.56 22.46 24.71
N ASP A 82 7.52 21.67 25.21
CA ASP A 82 8.75 21.30 24.52
C ASP A 82 8.61 20.05 23.64
N LEU A 83 7.42 19.43 23.63
CA LEU A 83 7.13 18.22 22.88
C LEU A 83 6.16 18.50 21.75
N TRP A 84 6.36 17.81 20.63
CA TRP A 84 5.47 17.77 19.49
C TRP A 84 4.82 16.38 19.41
N ILE A 85 3.51 16.34 19.62
CA ILE A 85 2.73 15.10 19.58
C ILE A 85 1.87 15.05 18.31
N THR A 86 2.15 14.05 17.48
CA THR A 86 1.39 13.75 16.27
C THR A 86 0.52 12.53 16.50
N THR A 87 -0.79 12.63 16.20
CA THR A 87 -1.70 11.48 16.18
C THR A 87 -2.68 11.54 15.02
N LYS A 88 -3.49 10.49 14.85
CA LYS A 88 -4.27 10.30 13.63
C LYS A 88 -5.64 9.70 13.89
N TYR A 89 -6.67 10.27 13.28
CA TYR A 89 -7.99 9.64 13.14
C TYR A 89 -7.89 8.48 12.17
N SER A 90 -8.34 7.29 12.61
CA SER A 90 -8.26 6.07 11.80
C SER A 90 -9.62 5.71 11.20
N PRO A 91 -9.85 5.98 9.91
CA PRO A 91 -11.19 5.90 9.30
C PRO A 91 -11.67 4.48 8.98
N GLY A 92 -10.86 3.45 9.26
CA GLY A 92 -11.12 2.06 8.88
C GLY A 92 -10.26 1.58 7.72
N TRP A 93 -10.22 0.26 7.51
CA TRP A 93 -9.49 -0.41 6.43
C TRP A 93 -10.10 -1.78 6.13
N GLY A 94 -10.37 -2.07 4.85
CA GLY A 94 -10.98 -3.35 4.45
C GLY A 94 -12.34 -3.56 5.13
N SER A 95 -12.49 -4.63 5.90
CA SER A 95 -13.73 -4.89 6.67
C SER A 95 -13.78 -4.17 8.02
N ILE A 96 -12.67 -3.54 8.45
CA ILE A 96 -12.57 -2.85 9.74
C ILE A 96 -13.12 -1.43 9.59
N LYS A 97 -14.14 -1.09 10.38
CA LYS A 97 -14.70 0.27 10.47
C LYS A 97 -13.87 1.15 11.41
N ALA A 98 -14.06 2.46 11.37
CA ALA A 98 -13.46 3.41 12.28
C ALA A 98 -13.80 3.06 13.75
N TYR A 99 -12.80 3.18 14.63
CA TYR A 99 -12.95 2.84 16.05
C TYR A 99 -13.77 3.87 16.82
N SER A 100 -13.74 5.12 16.37
CA SER A 100 -14.56 6.20 16.89
C SER A 100 -15.80 6.39 16.02
N LYS A 101 -16.93 6.77 16.63
CA LYS A 101 -18.21 6.97 15.91
C LYS A 101 -18.22 8.21 15.03
N SER A 102 -17.36 9.18 15.33
CA SER A 102 -17.14 10.37 14.53
C SER A 102 -15.66 10.79 14.59
N PRO A 103 -15.20 11.64 13.65
CA PRO A 103 -13.86 12.22 13.72
C PRO A 103 -13.65 13.09 14.97
N LYS A 104 -14.71 13.77 15.45
CA LYS A 104 -14.67 14.56 16.69
C LYS A 104 -14.45 13.66 17.92
N ASP A 105 -15.16 12.55 17.99
CA ASP A 105 -15.01 11.56 19.06
C ASP A 105 -13.57 11.01 19.08
N SER A 106 -12.95 10.82 17.91
CA SER A 106 -11.55 10.38 17.81
C SER A 106 -10.58 11.41 18.38
N ILE A 107 -10.81 12.70 18.12
CA ILE A 107 -9.99 13.80 18.65
C ILE A 107 -10.14 13.88 20.18
N ASP A 108 -11.38 13.85 20.69
CA ASP A 108 -11.64 13.92 22.12
C ASP A 108 -11.09 12.69 22.86
N LYS A 109 -11.21 11.49 22.26
CA LYS A 109 -10.59 10.25 22.74
C LYS A 109 -9.07 10.37 22.76
N ALA A 110 -8.46 10.92 21.71
CA ALA A 110 -7.00 11.10 21.65
C ALA A 110 -6.50 12.04 22.74
N LEU A 111 -7.14 13.20 22.95
CA LEU A 111 -6.83 14.13 24.04
C LEU A 111 -6.90 13.44 25.41
N SER A 112 -7.97 12.66 25.63
CA SER A 112 -8.18 11.91 26.87
C SER A 112 -7.11 10.83 27.09
N GLN A 113 -6.81 10.01 26.07
CA GLN A 113 -5.83 8.93 26.19
C GLN A 113 -4.40 9.43 26.34
N LEU A 114 -4.05 10.52 25.64
CA LEU A 114 -2.77 11.20 25.78
C LEU A 114 -2.67 11.97 27.10
N GLY A 115 -3.81 12.36 27.70
CA GLY A 115 -3.86 13.18 28.90
C GLY A 115 -3.34 14.60 28.67
N VAL A 116 -3.71 15.23 27.54
CA VAL A 116 -3.24 16.56 27.13
C VAL A 116 -4.41 17.47 26.75
N ASP A 117 -4.23 18.78 26.91
CA ASP A 117 -5.24 19.78 26.52
C ASP A 117 -5.21 20.10 25.02
N TYR A 118 -4.09 19.82 24.35
CA TYR A 118 -3.91 20.05 22.92
C TYR A 118 -2.99 19.01 22.27
N ILE A 119 -3.21 18.77 20.99
CA ILE A 119 -2.37 17.93 20.11
C ILE A 119 -1.64 18.87 19.14
N ASP A 120 -0.36 18.60 18.85
CA ASP A 120 0.41 19.47 17.95
C ASP A 120 0.04 19.25 16.49
N LEU A 121 -0.06 17.99 16.05
CA LEU A 121 -0.48 17.63 14.70
C LEU A 121 -1.52 16.51 14.74
N PHE A 122 -2.67 16.74 14.11
CA PHE A 122 -3.70 15.72 13.94
C PHE A 122 -3.91 15.42 12.46
N LEU A 123 -3.76 14.15 12.09
CA LEU A 123 -3.84 13.71 10.70
C LEU A 123 -5.10 12.86 10.45
N ILE A 124 -5.68 12.98 9.26
CA ILE A 124 -6.49 11.90 8.70
C ILE A 124 -5.52 10.77 8.31
N HIS A 125 -5.64 9.58 8.90
CA HIS A 125 -4.63 8.51 8.74
C HIS A 125 -4.54 7.96 7.30
N SER A 126 -5.64 8.02 6.55
CA SER A 126 -5.67 7.65 5.14
C SER A 126 -6.90 8.26 4.48
N PRO A 127 -6.85 8.68 3.21
CA PRO A 127 -8.05 9.06 2.46
C PRO A 127 -8.83 7.86 1.89
N PHE A 128 -8.32 6.64 2.06
CA PHE A 128 -8.86 5.43 1.41
C PHE A 128 -9.98 4.79 2.25
N PHE A 129 -11.12 5.45 2.33
CA PHE A 129 -12.28 4.96 3.07
C PHE A 129 -13.61 5.32 2.39
N THR A 130 -14.70 4.73 2.89
CA THR A 130 -16.07 5.00 2.48
C THR A 130 -16.82 5.55 3.69
N GLU A 131 -17.98 6.17 3.47
CA GLU A 131 -18.85 6.61 4.56
C GLU A 131 -19.28 5.44 5.46
N GLU A 132 -19.35 4.21 4.94
CA GLU A 132 -19.63 3.05 5.77
C GLU A 132 -18.52 2.78 6.79
N HIS A 133 -17.26 2.93 6.40
CA HIS A 133 -16.15 2.75 7.33
C HIS A 133 -16.21 3.78 8.45
N THR A 134 -16.58 5.02 8.15
CA THR A 134 -16.52 6.15 9.07
C THR A 134 -17.83 6.47 9.78
N HIS A 135 -18.87 5.63 9.63
CA HIS A 135 -20.20 5.86 10.22
C HIS A 135 -20.93 7.09 9.66
N GLY A 136 -20.74 7.38 8.37
CA GLY A 136 -21.48 8.40 7.63
C GLY A 136 -20.69 9.65 7.25
N TYR A 137 -19.36 9.65 7.38
CA TYR A 137 -18.52 10.83 7.13
C TYR A 137 -17.62 10.63 5.90
N ASN A 138 -17.79 11.47 4.89
CA ASN A 138 -16.85 11.51 3.76
C ASN A 138 -15.56 12.30 4.11
N LEU A 139 -14.61 12.37 3.17
CA LEU A 139 -13.31 13.01 3.39
C LEU A 139 -13.44 14.50 3.79
N GLU A 140 -14.34 15.23 3.15
CA GLU A 140 -14.60 16.64 3.41
C GLU A 140 -15.18 16.84 4.81
N GLN A 141 -16.16 16.03 5.22
CA GLN A 141 -16.74 16.11 6.57
C GLN A 141 -15.75 15.70 7.67
N VAL A 142 -14.84 14.77 7.38
CA VAL A 142 -13.72 14.47 8.28
C VAL A 142 -12.79 15.68 8.38
N TRP A 143 -12.50 16.34 7.27
CA TRP A 143 -11.67 17.55 7.25
C TRP A 143 -12.30 18.70 8.03
N GLU A 144 -13.60 18.94 7.85
CA GLU A 144 -14.36 19.95 8.59
C GLU A 144 -14.25 19.75 10.11
N ALA A 145 -14.29 18.50 10.59
CA ALA A 145 -14.08 18.20 12.01
C ALA A 145 -12.66 18.55 12.50
N LEU A 146 -11.62 18.33 11.68
CA LEU A 146 -10.25 18.75 11.99
C LEU A 146 -10.13 20.29 12.00
N VAL A 147 -10.78 20.97 11.06
CA VAL A 147 -10.85 22.43 11.01
C VAL A 147 -11.50 23.00 12.26
N GLU A 148 -12.62 22.42 12.72
CA GLU A 148 -13.28 22.82 13.95
C GLU A 148 -12.39 22.59 15.18
N ALA A 149 -11.72 21.43 15.28
CA ALA A 149 -10.79 21.16 16.38
C ALA A 149 -9.59 22.14 16.40
N LYS A 150 -9.11 22.57 15.22
CA LYS A 150 -8.09 23.63 15.11
C LYS A 150 -8.62 24.97 15.63
N LYS A 151 -9.85 25.35 15.26
CA LYS A 151 -10.50 26.58 15.76
C LYS A 151 -10.73 26.56 17.27
N GLU A 152 -11.07 25.40 17.83
CA GLU A 152 -11.26 25.19 19.27
C GLU A 152 -9.94 25.14 20.05
N GLY A 153 -8.78 25.12 19.37
CA GLY A 153 -7.47 25.02 20.02
C GLY A 153 -7.12 23.62 20.54
N LYS A 154 -7.97 22.61 20.29
CA LYS A 154 -7.72 21.20 20.60
C LYS A 154 -6.55 20.63 19.79
N VAL A 155 -6.37 21.14 18.58
CA VAL A 155 -5.29 20.76 17.66
C VAL A 155 -4.58 22.02 17.17
N ARG A 156 -3.25 22.01 17.15
CA ARG A 156 -2.48 23.15 16.63
C ARG A 156 -2.41 23.12 15.11
N GLU A 157 -2.05 22.00 14.52
CA GLU A 157 -1.92 21.81 13.07
C GLU A 157 -2.68 20.59 12.56
N ILE A 158 -3.20 20.68 11.33
CA ILE A 158 -4.01 19.65 10.70
C ILE A 158 -3.42 19.20 9.36
N GLY A 159 -3.53 17.92 9.07
CA GLY A 159 -3.00 17.34 7.85
C GLY A 159 -3.60 15.99 7.52
N VAL A 160 -2.92 15.26 6.64
CA VAL A 160 -3.34 13.96 6.16
C VAL A 160 -2.13 13.02 6.07
N SER A 161 -2.40 11.72 6.01
CA SER A 161 -1.41 10.70 5.69
C SER A 161 -1.89 9.89 4.49
N ASN A 162 -0.95 9.42 3.67
CA ASN A 162 -1.20 8.63 2.47
C ASN A 162 -2.03 9.34 1.38
N ALA A 163 -2.02 10.68 1.35
CA ALA A 163 -2.76 11.43 0.34
C ALA A 163 -2.00 11.54 -0.97
N ALA A 164 -2.68 11.21 -2.07
CA ALA A 164 -2.31 11.64 -3.42
C ALA A 164 -2.88 13.05 -3.74
N ILE A 165 -2.39 13.66 -4.84
CA ILE A 165 -2.77 15.03 -5.26
C ILE A 165 -4.30 15.26 -5.28
N PRO A 166 -5.14 14.38 -5.87
CA PRO A 166 -6.59 14.62 -5.89
C PRO A 166 -7.23 14.71 -4.51
N HIS A 167 -6.67 14.03 -3.51
CA HIS A 167 -7.15 14.14 -2.13
C HIS A 167 -6.78 15.49 -1.53
N LEU A 168 -5.54 15.97 -1.74
CA LEU A 168 -5.11 17.28 -1.27
C LEU A 168 -5.94 18.41 -1.90
N GLU A 169 -6.26 18.30 -3.18
CA GLU A 169 -7.15 19.25 -3.88
C GLU A 169 -8.55 19.30 -3.26
N ARG A 170 -9.12 18.14 -2.89
CA ARG A 170 -10.39 18.07 -2.16
C ARG A 170 -10.30 18.74 -0.79
N LEU A 171 -9.20 18.52 -0.05
CA LEU A 171 -9.00 19.17 1.26
C LEU A 171 -8.84 20.69 1.12
N PHE A 172 -8.14 21.18 0.09
CA PHE A 172 -8.09 22.62 -0.20
C PHE A 172 -9.48 23.18 -0.49
N ALA A 173 -10.28 22.48 -1.30
CA ALA A 173 -11.65 22.91 -1.62
C ALA A 173 -12.59 22.89 -0.41
N ALA A 174 -12.42 21.94 0.51
CA ALA A 174 -13.19 21.84 1.76
C ALA A 174 -12.72 22.82 2.85
N SER A 175 -11.56 23.47 2.67
CA SER A 175 -11.01 24.39 3.67
C SER A 175 -11.67 25.77 3.57
N PRO A 176 -12.12 26.36 4.69
CA PRO A 176 -12.78 27.67 4.66
C PRO A 176 -11.84 28.84 4.34
N SER A 177 -10.53 28.69 4.57
CA SER A 177 -9.49 29.65 4.18
C SER A 177 -8.11 28.97 4.14
N PRO A 178 -7.07 29.61 3.57
CA PRO A 178 -5.71 29.05 3.51
C PRO A 178 -5.08 28.71 4.87
N GLU A 179 -5.55 29.33 5.96
CA GLU A 179 -5.11 29.02 7.33
C GLU A 179 -5.48 27.59 7.75
N PHE A 180 -6.51 27.02 7.10
CA PHE A 180 -7.04 25.69 7.37
C PHE A 180 -6.66 24.67 6.30
N TYR A 181 -5.70 24.98 5.43
CA TYR A 181 -5.16 24.00 4.49
C TYR A 181 -4.38 22.89 5.20
N PRO A 182 -4.32 21.67 4.61
CA PRO A 182 -3.44 20.62 5.15
C PRO A 182 -2.00 21.10 5.11
N VAL A 183 -1.32 21.09 6.25
CA VAL A 183 0.07 21.58 6.36
C VAL A 183 1.08 20.44 6.44
N ALA A 184 0.62 19.19 6.54
CA ALA A 184 1.45 18.00 6.50
C ALA A 184 0.80 16.87 5.67
N ASN A 185 1.64 16.11 4.97
CA ASN A 185 1.26 14.85 4.29
C ASN A 185 2.26 13.76 4.66
N GLN A 186 1.87 12.86 5.57
CA GLN A 186 2.72 11.75 6.00
C GLN A 186 2.58 10.55 5.05
N ILE A 187 3.63 10.21 4.30
CA ILE A 187 3.61 9.19 3.23
C ILE A 187 4.73 8.16 3.41
N GLU A 188 4.63 7.03 2.70
CA GLU A 188 5.78 6.14 2.56
C GLU A 188 6.80 6.81 1.66
N PHE A 189 8.01 7.01 2.17
CA PHE A 189 9.09 7.60 1.40
C PHE A 189 10.42 6.98 1.80
N HIS A 190 11.15 6.53 0.78
CA HIS A 190 12.52 6.04 0.86
C HIS A 190 13.08 6.01 -0.58
N PRO A 191 14.39 5.76 -0.80
CA PRO A 191 14.97 5.77 -2.14
C PRO A 191 14.25 4.90 -3.19
N PHE A 192 13.69 3.76 -2.79
CA PHE A 192 12.89 2.87 -3.67
C PHE A 192 11.45 3.33 -3.94
N LEU A 193 10.96 4.32 -3.19
CA LEU A 193 9.63 4.92 -3.35
C LEU A 193 9.70 6.42 -3.04
N GLN A 194 10.33 7.17 -3.93
CA GLN A 194 10.52 8.62 -3.74
C GLN A 194 9.24 9.43 -3.96
N ASN A 195 8.21 8.80 -4.52
CA ASN A 195 6.89 9.35 -4.71
C ASN A 195 5.87 8.23 -4.48
N GLN A 196 5.19 8.22 -3.33
CA GLN A 196 4.13 7.24 -3.04
C GLN A 196 3.00 7.30 -4.08
N SER A 197 2.75 8.49 -4.63
CA SER A 197 1.87 8.72 -5.77
C SER A 197 2.47 9.80 -6.67
N LYS A 198 1.96 9.90 -7.91
CA LYS A 198 2.51 10.77 -8.97
C LYS A 198 2.79 12.20 -8.45
N ASN A 199 4.06 12.61 -8.50
CA ASN A 199 4.56 13.96 -8.15
C ASN A 199 4.21 14.45 -6.74
N ILE A 200 3.88 13.55 -5.80
CA ILE A 200 3.32 13.96 -4.50
C ILE A 200 4.29 14.78 -3.65
N VAL A 201 5.59 14.50 -3.70
CA VAL A 201 6.59 15.24 -2.91
C VAL A 201 6.72 16.67 -3.42
N GLU A 202 6.95 16.85 -4.71
CA GLU A 202 7.09 18.18 -5.33
C GLU A 202 5.81 19.00 -5.16
N PHE A 203 4.64 18.38 -5.39
CA PHE A 203 3.36 19.05 -5.18
C PHE A 203 3.20 19.53 -3.74
N SER A 204 3.48 18.66 -2.76
CA SER A 204 3.36 18.99 -1.34
C SER A 204 4.27 20.18 -0.98
N GLN A 205 5.55 20.11 -1.36
CA GLN A 205 6.52 21.16 -1.05
C GLN A 205 6.15 22.51 -1.69
N LYS A 206 5.71 22.51 -2.96
CA LYS A 206 5.27 23.72 -3.67
C LYS A 206 4.05 24.39 -3.02
N HIS A 207 3.18 23.62 -2.40
CA HIS A 207 1.99 24.13 -1.71
C HIS A 207 2.21 24.34 -0.20
N GLY A 208 3.46 24.31 0.25
CA GLY A 208 3.79 24.51 1.67
C GLY A 208 3.28 23.40 2.57
N ILE A 209 3.20 22.16 2.09
CA ILE A 209 2.84 20.99 2.87
C ILE A 209 4.13 20.25 3.24
N LEU A 210 4.39 20.09 4.53
CA LEU A 210 5.52 19.28 5.00
C LEU A 210 5.25 17.81 4.67
N VAL A 211 6.14 17.19 3.90
CA VAL A 211 6.12 15.74 3.73
C VAL A 211 6.80 15.11 4.94
N GLU A 212 6.13 14.14 5.56
CA GLU A 212 6.74 13.28 6.57
C GLU A 212 6.91 11.87 6.00
N ALA A 213 8.07 11.25 6.19
CA ALA A 213 8.38 9.92 5.67
C ALA A 213 8.19 8.85 6.74
N PHE A 214 7.18 8.00 6.61
CA PHE A 214 7.20 6.72 7.33
C PHE A 214 7.96 5.67 6.54
N SER A 215 8.49 4.67 7.26
CA SER A 215 9.35 3.63 6.70
C SER A 215 10.59 4.13 5.91
N PRO A 216 11.29 5.20 6.35
CA PRO A 216 12.46 5.71 5.62
C PRO A 216 13.63 4.71 5.57
N LEU A 217 13.63 3.72 6.48
CA LEU A 217 14.61 2.64 6.57
C LEU A 217 14.14 1.34 5.91
N ALA A 218 13.10 1.37 5.06
CA ALA A 218 12.64 0.20 4.31
C ALA A 218 13.77 -0.51 3.55
N PRO A 219 14.73 0.19 2.89
CA PRO A 219 15.86 -0.48 2.23
C PRO A 219 16.69 -1.39 3.14
N LEU A 220 16.73 -1.12 4.44
CA LEU A 220 17.52 -1.90 5.41
C LEU A 220 16.69 -2.96 6.16
N SER A 221 15.36 -2.88 6.10
CA SER A 221 14.48 -3.66 6.99
C SER A 221 13.37 -4.43 6.29
N ARG A 222 13.11 -4.14 5.01
CA ARG A 222 11.98 -4.71 4.25
C ARG A 222 12.37 -5.26 2.87
N VAL A 223 13.63 -5.12 2.47
CA VAL A 223 14.14 -5.57 1.18
C VAL A 223 15.29 -6.53 1.42
N GLU A 224 15.20 -7.74 0.86
CA GLU A 224 16.26 -8.75 0.98
C GLU A 224 17.46 -8.38 0.09
N ASP A 225 17.21 -8.03 -1.18
CA ASP A 225 18.24 -7.59 -2.13
C ASP A 225 18.26 -6.06 -2.25
N ASN A 226 18.95 -5.41 -1.32
CA ASN A 226 19.07 -3.96 -1.29
C ASN A 226 20.05 -3.46 -2.37
N ALA A 227 19.53 -2.99 -3.51
CA ALA A 227 20.31 -2.38 -4.59
C ALA A 227 21.14 -1.14 -4.16
N LEU A 228 20.85 -0.55 -3.00
CA LEU A 228 21.60 0.56 -2.42
C LEU A 228 22.72 0.12 -1.47
N ALA A 229 22.87 -1.17 -1.17
CA ALA A 229 23.78 -1.64 -0.10
C ALA A 229 25.21 -1.12 -0.27
N ASP A 230 25.81 -1.25 -1.45
CA ASP A 230 27.19 -0.78 -1.70
C ASP A 230 27.31 0.75 -1.61
N THR A 231 26.30 1.48 -2.11
CA THR A 231 26.26 2.95 -2.03
C THR A 231 26.16 3.41 -0.58
N LEU A 232 25.25 2.82 0.19
CA LEU A 232 25.04 3.17 1.61
C LEU A 232 26.27 2.82 2.44
N LYS A 233 26.90 1.67 2.20
CA LYS A 233 28.13 1.26 2.89
C LYS A 233 29.28 2.23 2.63
N LYS A 234 29.51 2.63 1.36
CA LYS A 234 30.56 3.61 1.02
C LYS A 234 30.32 4.97 1.69
N LEU A 235 29.06 5.43 1.73
CA LEU A 235 28.71 6.69 2.39
C LEU A 235 28.85 6.58 3.92
N ALA A 236 28.42 5.47 4.50
CA ALA A 236 28.58 5.17 5.93
C ALA A 236 30.05 5.24 6.34
N GLU A 237 30.95 4.61 5.57
CA GLU A 237 32.40 4.67 5.77
C GLU A 237 32.94 6.10 5.61
N LYS A 238 32.55 6.80 4.54
CA LYS A 238 33.00 8.19 4.25
C LYS A 238 32.66 9.15 5.40
N TYR A 239 31.45 9.07 5.94
CA TYR A 239 30.96 10.00 6.95
C TYR A 239 31.17 9.51 8.39
N ASN A 240 31.71 8.30 8.58
CA ASN A 240 31.77 7.62 9.88
C ASN A 240 30.40 7.55 10.56
N LYS A 241 29.40 7.09 9.80
CA LYS A 241 27.99 6.99 10.18
C LYS A 241 27.45 5.60 9.84
N THR A 242 26.26 5.28 10.32
CA THR A 242 25.55 4.06 9.92
C THR A 242 24.75 4.29 8.64
N GLU A 243 24.43 3.21 7.91
CA GLU A 243 23.57 3.26 6.73
C GLU A 243 22.18 3.86 7.04
N ALA A 244 21.68 3.62 8.26
CA ALA A 244 20.43 4.22 8.73
C ALA A 244 20.55 5.75 8.86
N GLN A 245 21.66 6.25 9.40
CA GLN A 245 21.94 7.69 9.45
C GLN A 245 22.05 8.30 8.05
N ILE A 246 22.68 7.60 7.10
CA ILE A 246 22.73 8.04 5.69
C ILE A 246 21.33 8.20 5.10
N LEU A 247 20.44 7.20 5.29
CA LEU A 247 19.06 7.27 4.79
C LEU A 247 18.22 8.37 5.46
N LEU A 248 18.37 8.55 6.77
CA LEU A 248 17.68 9.63 7.50
C LEU A 248 18.18 11.00 7.05
N ARG A 249 19.50 11.18 6.88
CA ARG A 249 20.08 12.42 6.36
C ARG A 249 19.64 12.70 4.92
N TYR A 250 19.65 11.68 4.06
CA TYR A 250 19.10 11.76 2.71
C TYR A 250 17.66 12.27 2.73
N THR A 251 16.80 11.68 3.57
CA THR A 251 15.40 12.07 3.69
C THR A 251 15.26 13.53 4.11
N LEU A 252 16.02 13.97 5.11
CA LEU A 252 16.06 15.37 5.54
C LEU A 252 16.49 16.31 4.39
N GLN A 253 17.57 16.00 3.67
CA GLN A 253 18.05 16.82 2.55
C GLN A 253 17.11 16.84 1.34
N ARG A 254 16.17 15.89 1.26
CA ARG A 254 15.05 15.93 0.31
C ARG A 254 13.93 16.89 0.75
N GLY A 255 14.06 17.57 1.88
CA GLY A 255 13.06 18.49 2.43
C GLY A 255 11.93 17.79 3.17
N ILE A 256 12.17 16.57 3.66
CA ILE A 256 11.17 15.63 4.20
C ILE A 256 11.54 15.26 5.63
N LEU A 257 10.55 15.21 6.53
CA LEU A 257 10.75 14.89 7.95
C LEU A 257 10.62 13.37 8.20
N PRO A 258 11.66 12.65 8.66
CA PRO A 258 11.57 11.21 8.92
C PRO A 258 10.75 10.88 10.17
N VAL A 259 9.94 9.84 10.08
CA VAL A 259 9.32 9.12 11.20
C VAL A 259 9.96 7.73 11.29
N THR A 260 10.75 7.52 12.33
CA THR A 260 11.51 6.27 12.53
C THR A 260 11.17 5.61 13.87
N THR A 261 11.50 4.34 14.02
CA THR A 261 11.31 3.61 15.27
C THR A 261 12.48 2.67 15.53
N SER A 262 12.85 2.54 16.80
CA SER A 262 13.80 1.54 17.29
C SER A 262 13.45 1.21 18.74
N SER A 263 13.78 -0.01 19.17
CA SER A 263 13.78 -0.41 20.58
C SER A 263 15.19 -0.53 21.16
N LYS A 264 16.22 -0.17 20.38
CA LYS A 264 17.62 -0.22 20.78
C LYS A 264 18.13 1.21 21.02
N GLU A 265 18.69 1.45 22.20
CA GLU A 265 19.19 2.76 22.65
C GLU A 265 20.20 3.38 21.66
N ASN A 266 21.19 2.61 21.23
CA ASN A 266 22.21 3.07 20.29
C ASN A 266 21.60 3.56 18.96
N ARG A 267 20.62 2.83 18.41
CA ARG A 267 19.92 3.24 17.18
C ARG A 267 19.04 4.47 17.37
N LEU A 268 18.44 4.65 18.55
CA LEU A 268 17.71 5.87 18.88
C LEU A 268 18.66 7.08 18.90
N LYS A 269 19.81 6.94 19.55
CA LYS A 269 20.85 7.97 19.58
C LYS A 269 21.38 8.29 18.18
N GLU A 270 21.74 7.27 17.40
CA GLU A 270 22.20 7.41 16.01
C GLU A 270 21.17 8.17 15.16
N SER A 271 19.87 7.92 15.36
CA SER A 271 18.80 8.60 14.62
C SER A 271 18.75 10.10 14.88
N LEU A 272 19.24 10.58 16.02
CA LEU A 272 19.34 12.02 16.35
C LEU A 272 20.64 12.64 15.83
N GLU A 273 21.69 11.85 15.63
CA GLU A 273 23.03 12.28 15.19
C GLU A 273 23.15 12.36 13.65
N VAL A 274 22.17 13.01 13.01
CA VAL A 274 22.09 13.19 11.54
C VAL A 274 22.17 14.65 11.09
N PHE A 275 22.51 15.55 12.01
CA PHE A 275 22.65 16.98 11.76
C PHE A 275 24.12 17.46 11.73
N ASP A 276 25.08 16.58 12.07
CA ASP A 276 26.51 16.87 12.12
C ASP A 276 27.27 16.51 10.83
N PHE A 277 26.56 16.02 9.80
CA PHE A 277 27.11 15.76 8.48
C PHE A 277 26.10 16.09 7.37
N GLU A 278 26.60 16.18 6.13
CA GLU A 278 25.79 16.50 4.96
C GLU A 278 26.25 15.69 3.75
N LEU A 279 25.32 15.03 3.06
CA LEU A 279 25.57 14.37 1.78
C LEU A 279 25.73 15.44 0.70
N THR A 280 26.68 15.26 -0.21
CA THR A 280 26.80 16.17 -1.36
C THR A 280 25.61 15.99 -2.30
N LYS A 281 25.38 16.98 -3.18
CA LYS A 281 24.32 16.89 -4.18
C LYS A 281 24.47 15.63 -5.05
N GLU A 282 25.69 15.30 -5.43
CA GLU A 282 26.01 14.13 -6.25
C GLU A 282 25.69 12.81 -5.53
N GLU A 283 25.85 12.77 -4.21
CA GLU A 283 25.53 11.58 -3.41
C GLU A 283 24.01 11.42 -3.22
N VAL A 284 23.30 12.53 -2.99
CA VAL A 284 21.84 12.55 -2.99
C VAL A 284 21.30 12.11 -4.36
N ASP A 285 21.86 12.65 -5.45
CA ASP A 285 21.50 12.28 -6.82
C ASP A 285 21.84 10.81 -7.12
N GLY A 286 22.97 10.32 -6.62
CA GLY A 286 23.35 8.91 -6.71
C GLY A 286 22.37 7.97 -6.01
N ILE A 287 21.84 8.36 -4.84
CA ILE A 287 20.76 7.62 -4.16
C ILE A 287 19.45 7.73 -4.96
N ASN A 288 19.16 8.88 -5.58
CA ASN A 288 17.95 9.09 -6.38
C ASN A 288 17.91 8.23 -7.65
N GLN A 289 19.06 8.01 -8.29
CA GLN A 289 19.19 7.38 -9.62
C GLN A 289 19.18 5.85 -9.60
N ILE A 290 19.22 5.19 -8.43
CA ILE A 290 19.27 3.73 -8.39
C ILE A 290 17.92 3.16 -8.84
N ASP A 291 17.94 2.61 -10.05
CA ASP A 291 16.79 2.10 -10.79
C ASP A 291 16.24 0.84 -10.11
N SER A 292 15.41 1.10 -9.12
CA SER A 292 14.72 0.12 -8.32
C SER A 292 13.31 0.65 -8.12
N THR A 293 12.61 0.78 -9.24
CA THR A 293 11.19 1.07 -9.24
C THR A 293 10.45 -0.13 -8.66
N VAL A 294 10.36 -0.19 -7.33
CA VAL A 294 9.30 -0.96 -6.68
C VAL A 294 8.03 -0.13 -6.83
N LYS A 295 7.35 -0.30 -7.97
CA LYS A 295 6.03 0.30 -8.19
C LYS A 295 4.99 -0.48 -7.36
N LEU A 296 4.87 -0.14 -6.08
CA LEU A 296 3.72 -0.53 -5.27
C LEU A 296 2.51 0.28 -5.72
N TYR A 297 1.70 -0.29 -6.62
CA TYR A 297 0.41 0.29 -6.97
C TYR A 297 -0.61 -0.01 -5.87
N MET A 298 -0.71 0.85 -4.86
CA MET A 298 -1.91 0.92 -4.02
C MET A 298 -2.90 1.91 -4.65
N MET A 299 -3.69 1.47 -5.63
CA MET A 299 -4.88 2.21 -6.06
C MET A 299 -6.09 1.66 -5.29
N ALA A 300 -6.37 2.21 -4.11
CA ALA A 300 -7.64 1.97 -3.45
C ALA A 300 -8.73 2.80 -4.15
N GLY A 301 -9.85 2.16 -4.48
CA GLY A 301 -10.99 2.77 -5.20
C GLY A 301 -11.17 2.28 -6.63
N THR A 302 -10.15 1.66 -7.22
CA THR A 302 -10.29 0.97 -8.50
C THR A 302 -11.16 -0.27 -8.29
N PRO A 303 -12.34 -0.39 -8.92
CA PRO A 303 -13.17 -1.56 -8.75
C PRO A 303 -12.43 -2.78 -9.32
N HIS A 304 -12.32 -3.83 -8.51
CA HIS A 304 -11.88 -5.13 -9.00
C HIS A 304 -12.88 -5.64 -10.06
N LEU A 305 -12.41 -6.52 -10.94
CA LEU A 305 -13.12 -6.90 -12.15
C LEU A 305 -14.50 -7.50 -11.83
N SER A 306 -14.65 -8.24 -10.71
CA SER A 306 -15.97 -8.74 -10.29
C SER A 306 -16.99 -7.64 -9.95
N LYS A 307 -16.56 -6.49 -9.42
CA LYS A 307 -17.44 -5.33 -9.15
C LYS A 307 -17.83 -4.61 -10.44
N LEU A 308 -16.92 -4.51 -11.42
CA LEU A 308 -17.22 -3.92 -12.72
C LEU A 308 -18.25 -4.74 -13.50
N LEU A 309 -18.05 -6.05 -13.55
CA LEU A 309 -18.93 -6.97 -14.29
C LEU A 309 -20.30 -7.16 -13.64
N ALA A 310 -20.50 -6.72 -12.39
CA ALA A 310 -21.80 -6.78 -11.73
C ALA A 310 -22.86 -5.84 -12.37
N SER A 311 -22.43 -4.81 -13.10
CA SER A 311 -23.31 -3.77 -13.65
C SER A 311 -22.99 -3.38 -15.10
N LYS A 312 -22.07 -4.10 -15.73
CA LYS A 312 -21.54 -3.76 -17.05
C LYS A 312 -21.23 -5.01 -17.88
N HIS A 313 -21.39 -4.93 -19.19
CA HIS A 313 -21.02 -6.00 -20.14
C HIS A 313 -19.84 -5.57 -21.02
N LEU A 314 -19.09 -6.57 -21.49
CA LEU A 314 -17.96 -6.41 -22.41
C LEU A 314 -18.31 -7.10 -23.73
N GLU A 315 -17.91 -6.49 -24.83
CA GLU A 315 -17.95 -7.15 -26.14
C GLU A 315 -16.90 -8.27 -26.18
N VAL A 316 -17.13 -9.30 -27.01
CA VAL A 316 -16.20 -10.46 -27.12
C VAL A 316 -14.76 -10.03 -27.43
N SER A 317 -14.58 -9.05 -28.31
CA SER A 317 -13.24 -8.50 -28.62
C SER A 317 -12.58 -7.79 -27.44
N GLU A 318 -13.37 -7.15 -26.56
CA GLU A 318 -12.87 -6.50 -25.35
C GLU A 318 -12.48 -7.55 -24.30
N ILE A 319 -13.30 -8.61 -24.15
CA ILE A 319 -12.98 -9.77 -23.30
C ILE A 319 -11.63 -10.35 -23.70
N PHE A 320 -11.40 -10.60 -24.99
CA PHE A 320 -10.13 -11.15 -25.46
C PHE A 320 -8.95 -10.22 -25.24
N CYS A 321 -9.12 -8.91 -25.44
CA CYS A 321 -8.05 -7.95 -25.15
C CYS A 321 -7.66 -7.95 -23.67
N PHE A 322 -8.66 -7.86 -22.78
CA PHE A 322 -8.44 -7.87 -21.34
C PHE A 322 -7.86 -9.21 -20.86
N TRP A 323 -8.39 -10.32 -21.35
CA TRP A 323 -7.84 -11.62 -21.03
C TRP A 323 -6.40 -11.79 -21.52
N LYS A 324 -6.06 -11.28 -22.72
CA LYS A 324 -4.68 -11.29 -23.23
C LYS A 324 -3.74 -10.40 -22.41
N GLN A 325 -4.22 -9.29 -21.84
CA GLN A 325 -3.44 -8.51 -20.85
C GLN A 325 -3.18 -9.32 -19.57
N LEU A 326 -4.18 -10.04 -19.05
CA LEU A 326 -3.99 -10.96 -17.93
C LEU A 326 -2.93 -12.03 -18.27
N CYS A 327 -3.04 -12.68 -19.43
CA CYS A 327 -2.04 -13.63 -19.92
C CYS A 327 -0.64 -13.01 -19.99
N SER A 328 -0.52 -11.75 -20.42
CA SER A 328 0.75 -11.03 -20.48
C SER A 328 1.38 -10.88 -19.10
N GLY A 329 0.58 -10.55 -18.09
CA GLY A 329 1.02 -10.45 -16.70
C GLY A 329 1.47 -11.81 -16.15
N ILE A 330 0.71 -12.87 -16.41
CA ILE A 330 1.06 -14.24 -16.01
C ILE A 330 2.35 -14.70 -16.68
N LEU A 331 2.52 -14.44 -17.98
CA LEU A 331 3.75 -14.74 -18.72
C LEU A 331 4.97 -14.09 -18.06
N TYR A 332 4.85 -12.80 -17.73
CA TYR A 332 5.90 -12.07 -17.01
C TYR A 332 6.22 -12.73 -15.66
N LEU A 333 5.22 -13.00 -14.83
CA LEU A 333 5.43 -13.66 -13.53
C LEU A 333 6.13 -15.02 -13.69
N HIS A 334 5.61 -15.86 -14.59
CA HIS A 334 6.15 -17.20 -14.82
C HIS A 334 7.59 -17.16 -15.34
N SER A 335 7.93 -16.18 -16.18
CA SER A 335 9.31 -15.94 -16.67
C SER A 335 10.28 -15.55 -15.55
N ARG A 336 9.76 -14.97 -14.46
CA ARG A 336 10.52 -14.62 -13.25
C ARG A 336 10.54 -15.74 -12.21
N GLY A 337 9.97 -16.91 -12.52
CA GLY A 337 9.87 -18.03 -11.59
C GLY A 337 8.75 -17.86 -10.55
N ILE A 338 7.86 -16.88 -10.72
CA ILE A 338 6.78 -16.57 -9.79
C ILE A 338 5.48 -17.17 -10.31
N CYS A 339 4.69 -17.75 -9.41
CA CYS A 339 3.29 -18.13 -9.66
C CYS A 339 2.39 -17.46 -8.61
N HIS A 340 1.18 -17.07 -9.00
CA HIS A 340 0.29 -16.28 -8.15
C HIS A 340 -0.57 -17.14 -7.21
N ARG A 341 -1.06 -18.28 -7.70
CA ARG A 341 -1.80 -19.32 -6.95
C ARG A 341 -3.17 -18.91 -6.38
N ASP A 342 -3.64 -17.69 -6.63
CA ASP A 342 -4.99 -17.22 -6.25
C ASP A 342 -5.51 -16.18 -7.26
N LEU A 343 -5.36 -16.48 -8.55
CA LEU A 343 -5.94 -15.66 -9.61
C LEU A 343 -7.46 -15.78 -9.60
N LYS A 344 -8.12 -14.64 -9.44
CA LYS A 344 -9.58 -14.51 -9.40
C LYS A 344 -9.99 -13.10 -9.81
N LEU A 345 -11.26 -12.91 -10.15
CA LEU A 345 -11.77 -11.60 -10.58
C LEU A 345 -11.61 -10.51 -9.51
N GLU A 346 -11.57 -10.89 -8.24
CA GLU A 346 -11.32 -9.98 -7.11
C GLU A 346 -9.86 -9.51 -7.05
N ASN A 347 -8.92 -10.31 -7.55
CA ASN A 347 -7.47 -10.03 -7.56
C ASN A 347 -7.01 -9.44 -8.90
N ILE A 348 -7.96 -8.95 -9.71
CA ILE A 348 -7.71 -8.26 -10.96
C ILE A 348 -8.41 -6.90 -10.87
N VAL A 349 -7.66 -5.82 -11.03
CA VAL A 349 -8.20 -4.45 -11.04
C VAL A 349 -8.07 -3.84 -12.42
N PHE A 350 -9.05 -3.02 -12.80
CA PHE A 350 -9.05 -2.31 -14.07
C PHE A 350 -8.73 -0.84 -13.87
N ASP A 351 -7.57 -0.43 -14.35
CA ASP A 351 -7.14 0.95 -14.35
C ASP A 351 -7.98 1.76 -15.36
N GLU A 352 -8.93 2.56 -14.89
CA GLU A 352 -9.82 3.33 -15.77
C GLU A 352 -9.09 4.43 -16.55
N GLU A 353 -7.95 4.93 -16.03
CA GLU A 353 -7.16 5.99 -16.66
C GLU A 353 -6.43 5.45 -17.88
N TYR A 354 -5.78 4.29 -17.73
CA TYR A 354 -4.97 3.68 -18.80
C TYR A 354 -5.67 2.53 -19.53
N LYS A 355 -6.87 2.16 -19.11
CA LYS A 355 -7.68 1.04 -19.66
C LYS A 355 -6.94 -0.30 -19.64
N PHE A 356 -6.11 -0.54 -18.61
CA PHE A 356 -5.34 -1.77 -18.42
C PHE A 356 -5.83 -2.60 -17.24
N LEU A 357 -5.75 -3.93 -17.37
CA LEU A 357 -5.86 -4.83 -16.22
C LEU A 357 -4.54 -4.95 -15.47
N LYS A 358 -4.61 -5.00 -14.14
CA LYS A 358 -3.48 -5.27 -13.26
C LYS A 358 -3.80 -6.42 -12.32
N ILE A 359 -2.83 -7.31 -12.14
CA ILE A 359 -2.89 -8.39 -11.16
C ILE A 359 -2.46 -7.81 -9.81
N ILE A 360 -3.23 -8.09 -8.76
CA ILE A 360 -2.98 -7.62 -7.40
C ILE A 360 -3.06 -8.79 -6.41
N ASP A 361 -2.72 -8.54 -5.14
CA ASP A 361 -2.82 -9.50 -4.04
C ASP A 361 -1.94 -10.76 -4.21
N PHE A 362 -0.64 -10.56 -4.07
CA PHE A 362 0.37 -11.61 -4.15
C PHE A 362 0.56 -12.37 -2.82
N ALA A 363 -0.38 -12.31 -1.87
CA ALA A 363 -0.23 -12.94 -0.56
C ALA A 363 -0.09 -14.47 -0.63
N ALA A 364 -0.67 -15.10 -1.65
CA ALA A 364 -0.57 -16.54 -1.92
C ALA A 364 0.53 -16.89 -2.94
N ALA A 365 1.24 -15.89 -3.47
CA ALA A 365 2.23 -16.10 -4.52
C ALA A 365 3.46 -16.84 -4.00
N ASP A 366 4.11 -17.57 -4.89
CA ASP A 366 5.27 -18.40 -4.60
C ASP A 366 6.33 -18.23 -5.69
N ALA A 367 7.58 -18.13 -5.27
CA ALA A 367 8.76 -17.97 -6.14
C ALA A 367 9.54 -19.28 -6.16
N ALA A 368 8.84 -20.38 -6.42
CA ALA A 368 9.47 -21.69 -6.42
C ALA A 368 10.51 -21.77 -7.55
N ASN A 369 11.80 -21.78 -7.17
CA ASN A 369 12.97 -21.90 -8.04
C ASN A 369 13.04 -23.27 -8.75
N GLY A 370 11.98 -23.66 -9.47
CA GLY A 370 11.83 -24.95 -10.16
C GLY A 370 11.29 -26.10 -9.30
N GLY A 371 10.93 -25.87 -8.03
CA GLY A 371 10.28 -26.86 -7.17
C GLY A 371 8.74 -26.78 -7.16
N PRO A 372 8.02 -27.80 -6.66
CA PRO A 372 6.57 -27.73 -6.54
C PRO A 372 6.16 -26.77 -5.41
N SER A 373 5.08 -26.02 -5.64
CA SER A 373 4.46 -25.16 -4.63
C SER A 373 3.81 -25.98 -3.53
N VAL A 374 3.82 -25.46 -2.30
CA VAL A 374 3.31 -26.15 -1.10
C VAL A 374 2.11 -25.41 -0.51
N GLY A 375 1.06 -26.14 -0.16
CA GLY A 375 -0.10 -25.66 0.61
C GLY A 375 -1.35 -25.41 -0.22
N LEU A 376 -2.51 -25.75 0.35
CA LEU A 376 -3.83 -25.52 -0.26
C LEU A 376 -4.16 -24.02 -0.19
N VAL A 377 -3.92 -23.31 -1.28
CA VAL A 377 -4.27 -21.90 -1.47
C VAL A 377 -5.00 -21.77 -2.81
N GLY A 378 -5.84 -20.75 -2.93
CA GLY A 378 -6.68 -20.54 -4.10
C GLY A 378 -8.17 -20.56 -3.75
N SER A 379 -8.92 -19.68 -4.41
CA SER A 379 -10.35 -19.53 -4.20
C SER A 379 -11.15 -20.66 -4.88
N GLU A 380 -12.10 -21.27 -4.17
CA GLU A 380 -12.71 -22.56 -4.51
C GLU A 380 -13.19 -22.73 -5.96
N LYS A 381 -13.78 -21.68 -6.54
CA LYS A 381 -14.34 -21.70 -7.91
C LYS A 381 -13.27 -21.66 -9.00
N TYR A 382 -12.10 -21.12 -8.68
CA TYR A 382 -10.99 -20.89 -9.61
C TYR A 382 -9.88 -21.91 -9.43
N ALA A 383 -9.78 -22.55 -8.27
CA ALA A 383 -8.71 -23.48 -7.96
C ALA A 383 -8.68 -24.69 -8.91
N ALA A 384 -7.45 -25.09 -9.28
CA ALA A 384 -7.19 -26.22 -10.16
C ALA A 384 -7.39 -27.56 -9.43
N PRO A 385 -7.76 -28.65 -10.13
CA PRO A 385 -8.07 -29.93 -9.50
C PRO A 385 -6.90 -30.53 -8.71
N GLU A 386 -5.67 -30.33 -9.17
CA GLU A 386 -4.47 -30.84 -8.50
C GLU A 386 -4.22 -30.20 -7.13
N THR A 387 -4.72 -28.98 -6.89
CA THR A 387 -4.58 -28.29 -5.60
C THR A 387 -5.27 -29.04 -4.47
N TYR A 388 -6.35 -29.78 -4.79
CA TYR A 388 -7.08 -30.62 -3.85
C TYR A 388 -6.54 -32.05 -3.75
N ALA A 389 -5.79 -32.49 -4.77
CA ALA A 389 -5.27 -33.85 -4.84
C ALA A 389 -3.96 -34.01 -4.04
N SER A 390 -3.18 -32.94 -3.90
CA SER A 390 -1.87 -32.98 -3.24
C SER A 390 -1.55 -31.64 -2.57
N ILE A 391 -0.84 -31.71 -1.43
CA ILE A 391 -0.26 -30.54 -0.75
C ILE A 391 0.86 -29.91 -1.58
N LYS A 392 1.48 -30.69 -2.48
CA LYS A 392 2.51 -30.25 -3.44
C LYS A 392 1.96 -30.29 -4.86
N TYR A 393 1.99 -29.18 -5.58
CA TYR A 393 1.50 -29.10 -6.96
C TYR A 393 2.29 -28.06 -7.77
N ASP A 394 2.08 -28.03 -9.08
CA ASP A 394 2.66 -27.01 -9.96
C ASP A 394 1.82 -25.73 -9.88
N GLY A 395 2.36 -24.71 -9.20
CA GLY A 395 1.69 -23.42 -9.05
C GLY A 395 1.50 -22.67 -10.37
N LYS A 396 2.40 -22.84 -11.35
CA LYS A 396 2.27 -22.23 -12.68
C LYS A 396 1.11 -22.87 -13.44
N ALA A 397 1.01 -24.19 -13.42
CA ALA A 397 -0.11 -24.90 -14.04
C ALA A 397 -1.45 -24.52 -13.39
N SER A 398 -1.47 -24.30 -12.07
CA SER A 398 -2.65 -23.82 -11.34
C SER A 398 -3.08 -22.41 -11.76
N ASP A 399 -2.13 -21.51 -12.06
CA ASP A 399 -2.44 -20.18 -12.61
C ASP A 399 -3.10 -20.28 -13.99
N ILE A 400 -2.62 -21.17 -14.86
CA ILE A 400 -3.21 -21.39 -16.20
C ILE A 400 -4.67 -21.82 -16.09
N TRP A 401 -4.95 -22.75 -15.17
CA TRP A 401 -6.31 -23.20 -14.91
C TRP A 401 -7.21 -22.04 -14.45
N SER A 402 -6.76 -21.29 -13.45
CA SER A 402 -7.50 -20.17 -12.87
C SER A 402 -7.80 -19.10 -13.92
N MET A 403 -6.82 -18.80 -14.79
CA MET A 403 -6.96 -17.93 -15.95
C MET A 403 -8.01 -18.43 -16.95
N GLY A 404 -8.12 -19.75 -17.15
CA GLY A 404 -9.16 -20.37 -17.97
C GLY A 404 -10.57 -20.22 -17.36
N ILE A 405 -10.70 -20.36 -16.05
CA ILE A 405 -11.97 -20.13 -15.34
C ILE A 405 -12.39 -18.67 -15.45
N ILE A 406 -11.43 -17.73 -15.37
CA ILE A 406 -11.69 -16.30 -15.55
C ILE A 406 -12.22 -16.02 -16.96
N LEU A 407 -11.61 -16.59 -18.01
CA LEU A 407 -12.12 -16.46 -19.38
C LEU A 407 -13.54 -17.04 -19.51
N TYR A 408 -13.77 -18.23 -18.95
CA TYR A 408 -15.10 -18.84 -18.95
C TYR A 408 -16.13 -17.90 -18.33
N TYR A 409 -15.82 -17.31 -17.17
CA TYR A 409 -16.73 -16.39 -16.50
C TYR A 409 -16.96 -15.13 -17.33
N LEU A 410 -15.92 -14.53 -17.92
CA LEU A 410 -16.06 -13.35 -18.77
C LEU A 410 -17.01 -13.60 -19.95
N MET A 411 -16.96 -14.79 -20.55
CA MET A 411 -17.79 -15.15 -21.70
C MET A 411 -19.25 -15.49 -21.32
N HIS A 412 -19.50 -16.06 -20.14
CA HIS A 412 -20.84 -16.60 -19.79
C HIS A 412 -21.50 -15.97 -18.58
N SER A 413 -20.78 -15.10 -17.85
CA SER A 413 -21.21 -14.51 -16.58
C SER A 413 -21.66 -15.53 -15.52
N LYS A 414 -21.12 -16.76 -15.59
CA LYS A 414 -21.36 -17.84 -14.63
C LYS A 414 -20.13 -18.72 -14.52
N PHE A 415 -19.99 -19.41 -13.39
CA PHE A 415 -18.94 -20.42 -13.21
C PHE A 415 -19.36 -21.77 -13.81
N PRO A 416 -18.40 -22.56 -14.32
CA PRO A 416 -18.70 -23.88 -14.90
C PRO A 416 -19.09 -24.93 -13.85
N TRP A 417 -18.64 -24.75 -12.61
CA TRP A 417 -18.88 -25.61 -11.45
C TRP A 417 -18.70 -24.81 -10.16
N LYS A 418 -19.03 -25.42 -9.01
CA LYS A 418 -18.71 -24.83 -7.70
C LYS A 418 -17.25 -25.04 -7.36
N GLN A 419 -16.71 -26.20 -7.72
CA GLN A 419 -15.35 -26.60 -7.45
C GLN A 419 -14.86 -27.62 -8.49
N ALA A 420 -13.60 -27.52 -8.89
CA ALA A 420 -12.95 -28.49 -9.77
C ALA A 420 -12.57 -29.78 -9.01
N HIS A 421 -13.56 -30.46 -8.43
CA HIS A 421 -13.36 -31.64 -7.60
C HIS A 421 -14.33 -32.76 -7.99
N ARG A 422 -13.91 -34.02 -7.82
CA ARG A 422 -14.69 -35.23 -8.20
C ARG A 422 -16.10 -35.31 -7.59
N ASN A 423 -16.34 -34.60 -6.49
CA ASN A 423 -17.65 -34.54 -5.83
C ASN A 423 -18.62 -33.57 -6.51
N ASP A 424 -18.14 -32.61 -7.29
CA ASP A 424 -18.99 -31.70 -8.06
C ASP A 424 -19.47 -32.43 -9.33
N PRO A 425 -20.78 -32.56 -9.56
CA PRO A 425 -21.33 -33.31 -10.69
C PRO A 425 -21.01 -32.67 -12.05
N HIS A 426 -20.91 -31.33 -12.11
CA HIS A 426 -20.58 -30.61 -13.35
C HIS A 426 -19.11 -30.81 -13.70
N TYR A 427 -18.23 -30.72 -12.70
CA TYR A 427 -16.81 -31.04 -12.90
C TYR A 427 -16.59 -32.52 -13.24
N ARG A 428 -17.31 -33.44 -12.58
CA ARG A 428 -17.21 -34.88 -12.88
C ARG A 428 -17.60 -35.17 -14.31
N ALA A 429 -18.72 -34.62 -14.78
CA ALA A 429 -19.14 -34.73 -16.17
C ALA A 429 -18.05 -34.20 -17.11
N TYR A 430 -17.52 -33.02 -16.83
CA TYR A 430 -16.41 -32.43 -17.59
C TYR A 430 -15.16 -33.32 -17.65
N SER A 431 -14.64 -33.75 -16.50
CA SER A 431 -13.44 -34.60 -16.44
C SER A 431 -13.62 -35.95 -17.15
N SER A 432 -14.86 -36.37 -17.38
CA SER A 432 -15.21 -37.60 -18.08
C SER A 432 -15.53 -37.39 -19.57
N SER A 433 -15.74 -36.14 -19.99
CA SER A 433 -16.05 -35.75 -21.37
C SER A 433 -15.14 -34.57 -21.78
N VAL A 434 -14.10 -34.86 -22.57
CA VAL A 434 -13.19 -33.84 -23.10
C VAL A 434 -13.98 -32.89 -24.01
N ASN A 435 -14.51 -31.80 -23.47
CA ASN A 435 -14.90 -30.57 -24.17
C ASN A 435 -15.74 -29.66 -23.28
N LEU A 436 -15.14 -28.95 -22.31
CA LEU A 436 -15.83 -27.75 -21.81
C LEU A 436 -15.73 -26.63 -22.83
N LEU A 437 -14.64 -26.57 -23.60
CA LEU A 437 -14.19 -25.38 -24.33
C LEU A 437 -14.61 -25.33 -25.81
N GLN A 438 -15.72 -25.97 -26.18
CA GLN A 438 -16.40 -25.67 -27.46
C GLN A 438 -17.07 -24.28 -27.48
N PHE A 439 -17.10 -23.54 -26.36
CA PHE A 439 -17.82 -22.26 -26.27
C PHE A 439 -17.08 -21.06 -26.85
N ILE A 440 -15.76 -21.16 -27.05
CA ILE A 440 -15.07 -20.20 -27.90
C ILE A 440 -15.30 -20.74 -29.30
N ASN A 441 -16.40 -20.34 -29.94
CA ASN A 441 -16.79 -20.74 -31.31
C ASN A 441 -15.69 -20.47 -32.38
N GLU A 442 -14.55 -19.91 -31.97
CA GLU A 442 -13.42 -19.46 -32.78
C GLU A 442 -12.07 -20.06 -32.31
N GLY A 443 -12.05 -20.98 -31.34
CA GLY A 443 -10.83 -21.44 -30.67
C GLY A 443 -10.09 -22.57 -31.40
N SER A 444 -8.77 -22.43 -31.56
CA SER A 444 -7.87 -23.53 -31.96
C SER A 444 -7.81 -24.63 -30.90
N GLU A 445 -7.20 -25.77 -31.22
CA GLU A 445 -6.95 -26.89 -30.30
C GLU A 445 -6.36 -26.45 -28.95
N ILE A 446 -5.58 -25.37 -28.93
CA ILE A 446 -4.92 -24.85 -27.73
C ILE A 446 -5.89 -24.38 -26.64
N THR A 447 -7.08 -23.93 -27.02
CA THR A 447 -8.07 -23.43 -26.06
C THR A 447 -8.53 -24.56 -25.14
N SER A 448 -8.72 -25.76 -25.69
CA SER A 448 -9.09 -26.96 -24.94
C SER A 448 -8.01 -27.40 -23.94
N GLN A 449 -6.74 -27.04 -24.18
CA GLN A 449 -5.60 -27.38 -23.32
C GLN A 449 -5.46 -26.46 -22.10
N ILE A 450 -6.22 -25.36 -21.99
CA ILE A 450 -6.15 -24.41 -20.85
C ILE A 450 -6.77 -25.01 -19.58
N LEU A 451 -7.95 -25.62 -19.70
CA LEU A 451 -8.64 -26.29 -18.59
C LEU A 451 -8.43 -27.80 -18.58
N GLU A 452 -7.31 -28.29 -19.12
CA GLU A 452 -6.97 -29.71 -19.12
C GLU A 452 -6.69 -30.19 -17.67
N PRO A 453 -7.45 -31.15 -17.12
CA PRO A 453 -7.24 -31.64 -15.74
C PRO A 453 -5.87 -32.27 -15.52
N ASP A 454 -5.29 -32.92 -16.54
CA ASP A 454 -3.96 -33.51 -16.49
C ASP A 454 -2.88 -32.42 -16.62
N VAL A 455 -2.16 -32.13 -15.53
CA VAL A 455 -1.16 -31.05 -15.45
C VAL A 455 -0.11 -31.17 -16.56
N GLU A 456 0.31 -32.38 -16.90
CA GLU A 456 1.35 -32.63 -17.92
C GLU A 456 0.87 -32.34 -19.36
N LYS A 457 -0.45 -32.35 -19.57
CA LYS A 457 -1.08 -32.03 -20.86
C LYS A 457 -1.57 -30.60 -20.95
N ARG A 458 -1.66 -29.90 -19.81
CA ARG A 458 -2.10 -28.52 -19.75
C ARG A 458 -1.10 -27.60 -20.44
N VAL A 459 -1.62 -26.68 -21.24
CA VAL A 459 -0.78 -25.72 -21.98
C VAL A 459 -0.01 -24.82 -21.00
N THR A 460 1.24 -24.49 -21.31
CA THR A 460 1.99 -23.47 -20.58
C THR A 460 1.66 -22.07 -21.11
N ILE A 461 1.84 -21.03 -20.30
CA ILE A 461 1.59 -19.65 -20.75
C ILE A 461 2.47 -19.28 -21.95
N SER A 462 3.73 -19.73 -21.99
CA SER A 462 4.63 -19.48 -23.12
C SER A 462 4.14 -20.14 -24.40
N ARG A 463 3.68 -21.40 -24.34
CA ARG A 463 3.12 -22.10 -25.51
C ARG A 463 1.83 -21.44 -25.99
N LEU A 464 0.97 -21.00 -25.07
CA LEU A 464 -0.23 -20.23 -25.41
C LEU A 464 0.12 -18.91 -26.10
N TRP A 465 1.16 -18.22 -25.64
CA TRP A 465 1.59 -16.93 -26.18
C TRP A 465 2.09 -17.01 -27.62
N GLU A 466 2.67 -18.14 -28.01
CA GLU A 466 3.20 -18.40 -29.36
C GLU A 466 2.14 -18.90 -30.36
N ASP A 467 0.93 -19.22 -29.90
CA ASP A 467 -0.11 -19.80 -30.74
C ASP A 467 -0.68 -18.81 -31.77
N SER A 468 -0.95 -19.31 -32.97
CA SER A 468 -1.44 -18.49 -34.09
C SER A 468 -2.81 -17.86 -33.85
N TRP A 469 -3.72 -18.55 -33.17
CA TRP A 469 -5.02 -18.00 -32.79
C TRP A 469 -4.84 -16.96 -31.69
N PHE A 470 -4.08 -17.28 -30.65
CA PHE A 470 -3.85 -16.36 -29.54
C PHE A 470 -3.15 -15.06 -29.96
N THR A 471 -2.15 -15.16 -30.86
CA THR A 471 -1.44 -13.99 -31.41
C THR A 471 -2.36 -13.08 -32.23
N SER A 472 -3.38 -13.63 -32.90
CA SER A 472 -4.39 -12.87 -33.67
C SER A 472 -5.36 -12.06 -32.81
N LEU A 473 -5.50 -12.37 -31.51
CA LEU A 473 -6.41 -11.66 -30.60
C LEU A 473 -6.01 -10.19 -30.39
N PRO A 474 -6.97 -9.28 -30.21
CA PRO A 474 -6.69 -7.88 -29.90
C PRO A 474 -5.85 -7.76 -28.61
N PHE A 475 -4.94 -6.80 -28.58
CA PHE A 475 -4.07 -6.58 -27.43
C PHE A 475 -3.70 -5.10 -27.28
N CYS A 476 -3.89 -4.56 -26.08
CA CYS A 476 -3.36 -3.26 -25.70
C CYS A 476 -2.16 -3.47 -24.78
N SER A 477 -1.10 -2.70 -25.03
CA SER A 477 0.08 -2.57 -24.17
C SER A 477 0.37 -1.08 -23.92
N GLU A 478 1.33 -0.77 -23.05
CA GLU A 478 1.75 0.61 -22.80
C GLU A 478 2.18 1.37 -24.09
N SER A 479 2.59 0.64 -25.12
CA SER A 479 3.09 1.18 -26.40
C SER A 479 2.18 0.93 -27.60
N SER A 480 1.08 0.18 -27.46
CA SER A 480 0.21 -0.20 -28.58
C SER A 480 -1.25 -0.33 -28.17
N SER A 481 -2.16 0.10 -29.05
CA SER A 481 -3.61 0.00 -28.85
C SER A 481 -4.22 -0.92 -29.89
N CYS A 482 -5.19 -1.74 -29.48
CA CYS A 482 -5.95 -2.61 -30.37
C CYS A 482 -7.08 -1.88 -31.13
N GLY A 483 -7.25 -0.57 -30.93
CA GLY A 483 -8.27 0.25 -31.60
C GLY A 483 -9.69 0.10 -31.04
N LEU A 484 -9.90 -0.74 -30.02
CA LEU A 484 -11.18 -0.85 -29.30
C LEU A 484 -11.36 0.31 -28.32
N THR A 485 -12.61 0.71 -28.09
CA THR A 485 -12.94 1.83 -27.18
C THR A 485 -12.75 1.49 -25.71
N HIS A 486 -12.72 0.20 -25.35
CA HIS A 486 -12.64 -0.30 -23.96
C HIS A 486 -13.59 0.44 -23.00
N THR A 487 -14.77 0.77 -23.51
CA THR A 487 -15.78 1.50 -22.75
C THR A 487 -16.63 0.47 -22.04
N ILE A 488 -16.34 0.20 -20.77
CA ILE A 488 -17.14 -0.74 -19.98
C ILE A 488 -18.56 -0.14 -19.85
N ARG A 489 -19.51 -0.63 -20.67
CA ARG A 489 -20.84 -0.04 -20.86
C ARG A 489 -21.76 -0.37 -19.70
N GLN A 490 -22.53 0.60 -19.20
CA GLN A 490 -23.59 0.32 -18.21
C GLN A 490 -24.66 -0.59 -18.82
N VAL A 491 -25.18 -1.52 -18.03
CA VAL A 491 -26.40 -2.28 -18.39
C VAL A 491 -27.52 -1.25 -18.59
N THR A 492 -27.98 -1.10 -19.83
CA THR A 492 -29.27 -0.45 -20.10
C THR A 492 -30.35 -1.38 -19.57
N SER A 493 -31.17 -0.88 -18.66
CA SER A 493 -32.39 -1.53 -18.16
C SER A 493 -33.31 -2.00 -19.27
#